data_AF-A0AAF0V5G1-F1
#
_entry.id   AF-A0AAF0V5G1-F1
#
_cell.length_a   1.000
_cell.length_b   1.000
_cell.length_c   1.000
_cell.angle_alpha   90.00
_cell.angle_beta   90.00
_cell.angle_gamma   90.00
#
_symmetry.space_group_name_H-M   'P 1'
#
loop_
_entity.id
_entity.type
_entity.pdbx_description
1 polymer ?
#
loop_
_entity_poly.entity_id
_entity_poly.type
_entity_poly.pdbx_seq_one_letter_code
_entity_poly.pdbx_strand_id
1 'polypeptide(L)'
;MWTHSTAIPENNPLKRLEVSQSLKDLMGYTLEVKPSQIPHEDAGQGLFIHGEADVGTVLAFYPGVIYSPAYYRYIPGYPRVDAQNS
;
A
#
# COMPACT_ATOMS: atom_id res chain seq x y z
N MET A 1 -29.91 7.12 37.03
CA MET A 1 -28.64 6.56 36.52
C MET A 1 -28.87 6.16 35.08
N TRP A 2 -28.21 6.81 34.12
CA TRP A 2 -28.24 6.43 32.71
C TRP A 2 -26.85 5.91 32.34
N THR A 3 -26.71 4.61 32.07
CA THR A 3 -25.48 4.04 31.53
C THR A 3 -25.52 4.16 30.01
N HIS A 4 -24.82 5.15 29.45
CA HIS A 4 -24.53 5.19 28.02
C HIS A 4 -23.59 4.02 27.69
N SER A 5 -24.17 2.92 27.18
CA SER A 5 -23.38 1.85 26.59
C SER A 5 -22.96 2.32 25.20
N THR A 6 -21.74 2.81 25.06
CA THR A 6 -21.15 3.13 23.75
C THR A 6 -20.93 1.82 23.00
N ALA A 7 -21.85 1.46 22.10
CA ALA A 7 -21.66 0.36 21.18
C ALA A 7 -20.40 0.65 20.35
N ILE A 8 -19.37 -0.18 20.51
CA ILE A 8 -18.21 -0.18 19.62
C ILE A 8 -18.75 -0.54 18.24
N PRO A 9 -18.53 0.29 17.20
CA PRO A 9 -18.99 -0.05 15.86
C PRO A 9 -18.38 -1.39 15.46
N GLU A 10 -19.21 -2.35 15.04
CA GLU A 10 -18.71 -3.60 14.48
C GLU A 10 -17.87 -3.29 13.24
N ASN A 11 -16.58 -3.63 13.29
CA ASN A 11 -15.70 -3.52 12.15
C ASN A 11 -15.94 -4.73 11.25
N ASN A 12 -16.70 -4.55 10.17
CA ASN A 12 -16.80 -5.57 9.12
C ASN A 12 -15.64 -5.37 8.13
N PRO A 13 -14.62 -6.25 8.13
CA PRO A 13 -13.46 -6.08 7.26
C PRO A 13 -13.88 -6.25 5.80
N LEU A 14 -13.69 -5.19 5.01
CA LEU A 14 -13.92 -5.25 3.57
C LEU A 14 -12.98 -6.27 2.92
N LYS A 15 -13.50 -7.03 1.96
CA LYS A 15 -12.67 -7.91 1.13
C LYS A 15 -11.82 -7.04 0.22
N ARG A 16 -10.62 -7.54 -0.13
CA ARG A 16 -9.70 -6.84 -1.05
C ARG A 16 -10.40 -6.37 -2.33
N LEU A 17 -11.27 -7.21 -2.92
CA LEU A 17 -11.98 -6.88 -4.16
C LEU A 17 -12.94 -5.69 -3.98
N GLU A 18 -13.65 -5.64 -2.84
CA GLU A 18 -14.56 -4.54 -2.53
C GLU A 18 -13.78 -3.24 -2.37
N VAL A 19 -12.65 -3.28 -1.65
CA VAL A 19 -11.75 -2.13 -1.51
C VAL A 19 -11.21 -1.68 -2.87
N SER A 20 -10.71 -2.60 -3.69
CA SER A 20 -10.21 -2.27 -5.04
C SER A 20 -11.28 -1.65 -5.93
N GLN A 21 -12.51 -2.18 -5.88
CA GLN A 21 -13.62 -1.60 -6.66
C GLN A 21 -13.98 -0.21 -6.16
N SER A 22 -14.13 -0.01 -4.85
CA SER A 22 -14.42 1.31 -4.28
C SER A 22 -13.32 2.34 -4.58
N LEU A 23 -12.04 1.93 -4.55
CA LEU A 23 -10.91 2.79 -4.94
C LEU A 23 -10.99 3.18 -6.42
N LYS A 24 -11.33 2.22 -7.29
CA LYS A 24 -11.54 2.48 -8.72
C LYS A 24 -12.70 3.44 -8.96
N ASP A 25 -13.82 3.24 -8.27
CA ASP A 25 -14.99 4.11 -8.39
C ASP A 25 -14.70 5.54 -7.91
N LEU A 26 -13.86 5.69 -6.88
CA LEU A 26 -13.47 6.98 -6.31
C LEU A 26 -12.42 7.73 -7.14
N MET A 27 -11.40 7.03 -7.62
CA MET A 27 -10.20 7.64 -8.25
C MET A 27 -10.18 7.50 -9.78
N GLY A 28 -11.09 6.73 -10.36
CA GLY A 28 -11.06 6.36 -11.78
C GLY A 28 -10.16 5.16 -12.10
N TYR A 29 -9.33 4.72 -11.14
CA TYR A 29 -8.46 3.56 -11.29
C TYR A 29 -8.18 2.84 -9.96
N THR A 30 -7.79 1.58 -10.06
CA THR A 30 -7.19 0.79 -8.96
C THR A 30 -5.91 0.12 -9.45
N LEU A 31 -5.16 -0.49 -8.53
CA LEU A 31 -4.00 -1.31 -8.86
C LEU A 31 -4.36 -2.79 -8.83
N GLU A 32 -3.81 -3.56 -9.77
CA GLU A 32 -4.00 -5.00 -9.88
C GLU A 32 -2.66 -5.71 -10.04
N VAL A 33 -2.49 -6.81 -9.30
CA VAL A 33 -1.34 -7.71 -9.43
C VAL A 33 -1.66 -8.77 -10.47
N LYS A 34 -0.80 -8.91 -11.48
CA LYS A 34 -0.91 -9.89 -12.58
C LYS A 34 0.49 -10.40 -12.95
N PRO A 35 0.63 -11.48 -13.73
CA PRO A 35 1.93 -11.87 -14.28
C PRO A 35 2.60 -10.68 -14.98
N SER A 36 3.89 -10.50 -14.71
CA SER A 36 4.67 -9.43 -15.33
C SER A 36 4.73 -9.64 -16.86
N GLN A 37 4.70 -8.53 -17.60
CA GLN A 37 4.87 -8.54 -19.06
C GLN A 37 6.34 -8.35 -19.47
N ILE A 38 7.24 -8.17 -18.50
CA ILE A 38 8.68 -8.09 -18.76
C ILE A 38 9.16 -9.46 -19.24
N PRO A 39 9.80 -9.57 -20.42
CA PRO A 39 10.27 -10.84 -20.96
C PRO A 39 11.55 -11.30 -20.25
N HIS A 40 11.42 -11.72 -19.00
CA HIS A 40 12.49 -12.24 -18.15
C HIS A 40 11.97 -13.41 -17.32
N GLU A 41 12.78 -14.46 -17.15
CA GLU A 41 12.38 -15.70 -16.45
C GLU A 41 11.97 -15.45 -14.99
N ASP A 42 12.68 -14.55 -14.32
CA ASP A 42 12.40 -14.17 -12.94
C ASP A 42 11.41 -12.99 -12.76
N ALA A 43 10.74 -12.53 -13.83
CA ALA A 43 9.91 -11.33 -13.77
C ALA A 43 8.68 -11.48 -12.85
N GLY A 44 8.24 -12.70 -12.57
CA GLY A 44 7.19 -13.00 -11.59
C GLY A 44 5.89 -12.22 -11.82
N GLN A 45 5.53 -11.37 -10.85
CA GLN A 45 4.31 -10.56 -10.87
C GLN A 45 4.63 -9.09 -11.15
N GLY A 46 3.80 -8.45 -11.95
CA GLY A 46 3.76 -7.00 -12.16
C GLY A 46 2.57 -6.36 -11.45
N LEU A 47 2.65 -5.04 -11.28
CA LEU A 47 1.56 -4.22 -10.79
C LEU A 47 1.06 -3.30 -11.90
N PHE A 48 -0.24 -3.32 -12.14
CA PHE A 48 -0.88 -2.67 -13.27
C PHE A 48 -1.94 -1.69 -12.79
N ILE A 49 -2.10 -0.59 -13.51
CA ILE A 49 -3.25 0.30 -13.35
C ILE A 49 -4.44 -0.34 -14.07
N HIS A 50 -5.57 -0.45 -13.39
CA HIS A 50 -6.84 -0.83 -13.97
C HIS A 50 -7.81 0.36 -13.89
N GLY A 51 -8.02 0.99 -15.05
CA GLY A 51 -8.71 2.27 -15.17
C GLY A 51 -7.78 3.29 -15.83
N GLU A 52 -8.04 4.57 -15.58
CA GLU A 52 -7.26 5.68 -16.14
C GLU A 52 -6.71 6.54 -15.02
N ALA A 53 -5.41 6.87 -15.10
CA ALA A 53 -4.75 7.79 -14.20
C ALA A 53 -4.24 8.98 -15.01
N ASP A 54 -4.46 10.19 -14.50
CA ASP A 54 -4.05 11.41 -15.19
C ASP A 54 -2.52 11.53 -15.28
N VAL A 55 -2.05 12.17 -16.35
CA VAL A 55 -0.63 12.50 -16.49
C VAL A 55 -0.21 13.41 -15.33
N GLY A 56 0.85 13.02 -14.64
CA GLY A 56 1.32 13.69 -13.42
C GLY A 56 0.83 13.05 -12.12
N THR A 57 -0.03 12.02 -12.18
CA THR A 57 -0.38 11.20 -11.01
C THR A 57 0.87 10.56 -10.39
N VAL A 58 1.02 10.67 -9.08
CA VAL A 58 2.14 10.10 -8.33
C VAL A 58 1.70 8.79 -7.67
N LEU A 59 2.34 7.68 -8.07
CA LEU A 59 2.20 6.39 -7.37
C LEU A 59 3.41 6.18 -6.47
N ALA A 60 3.19 6.22 -5.16
CA ALA A 60 4.23 5.97 -4.17
C ALA A 60 4.26 4.50 -3.74
N PHE A 61 5.41 3.86 -3.92
CA PHE A 61 5.69 2.52 -3.39
C PHE A 61 6.58 2.64 -2.17
N TYR A 62 6.20 1.98 -1.08
CA TYR A 62 7.00 1.91 0.13
C TYR A 62 7.45 0.46 0.34
N PRO A 63 8.45 -0.02 -0.41
CA PRO A 63 8.99 -1.34 -0.20
C PRO A 63 9.65 -1.44 1.18
N GLY A 64 9.51 -2.60 1.82
CA GLY A 64 10.09 -2.86 3.14
C GLY A 64 9.18 -2.47 4.31
N VAL A 65 9.78 -2.23 5.47
CA VAL A 65 9.07 -1.91 6.71
C VAL A 65 9.04 -0.40 6.90
N ILE A 66 7.84 0.19 6.98
CA ILE A 66 7.68 1.60 7.34
C ILE A 66 7.75 1.72 8.86
N TYR A 67 8.76 2.43 9.35
CA TYR A 67 8.87 2.80 10.75
C TYR A 67 8.20 4.15 10.99
N SER A 68 7.47 4.30 12.08
CA SER A 68 7.13 5.66 12.52
C SER A 68 8.40 6.37 12.99
N PRO A 69 8.48 7.71 12.90
CA PRO A 69 9.70 8.45 13.23
C PRO A 69 10.28 8.12 14.62
N ALA A 70 9.43 7.80 15.60
CA ALA A 70 9.84 7.41 16.95
C ALA A 70 10.65 6.10 17.01
N TYR A 71 10.55 5.26 15.98
CA TYR A 71 11.21 3.96 15.89
C TYR A 71 12.43 3.95 14.96
N TYR A 72 12.81 5.07 14.33
CA TYR A 72 13.98 5.11 13.43
C TYR A 72 15.28 4.63 14.07
N ARG A 73 15.47 4.89 15.37
CA ARG A 73 16.63 4.40 16.15
C ARG A 73 16.78 2.88 16.19
N TYR A 74 15.74 2.12 15.84
CA TYR A 74 15.78 0.66 15.80
C TYR A 74 16.04 0.11 14.39
N ILE A 75 16.10 0.97 13.37
CA ILE A 75 16.51 0.58 12.03
C ILE A 75 18.00 0.20 12.10
N PRO A 76 18.37 -1.04 11.74
CA PRO A 76 19.77 -1.44 11.73
C PRO A 76 20.62 -0.49 10.87
N GLY A 77 21.70 0.04 11.43
CA GLY A 77 22.58 0.97 10.74
C GLY A 77 22.14 2.43 10.75
N TYR A 78 20.95 2.79 11.27
CA TYR A 78 20.50 4.18 11.35
C TYR A 78 21.33 5.02 12.36
N PRO A 79 21.68 6.29 12.04
CA PRO A 79 21.33 7.04 10.83
C PRO A 79 22.25 6.78 9.63
N ARG A 80 23.29 5.96 9.78
CA ARG A 80 24.31 5.67 8.77
C ARG A 80 23.87 4.62 7.73
N VAL A 81 22.59 4.66 7.32
CA VAL A 81 22.00 3.73 6.34
C VAL A 81 22.77 3.78 5.00
N ASP A 82 23.48 4.87 4.73
CA ASP A 82 24.20 5.16 3.49
C ASP A 82 25.60 4.51 3.38
N ALA A 83 26.28 4.20 4.50
CA ALA A 83 27.70 3.84 4.44
C ALA A 83 28.01 2.49 3.74
N GLN A 84 26.99 1.68 3.45
CA GLN A 84 27.12 0.39 2.77
C GLN A 84 26.02 0.12 1.73
N ASN A 85 25.22 1.13 1.36
CA ASN A 85 24.25 0.98 0.29
C ASN A 85 24.92 1.34 -1.05
N SER A 86 25.80 0.45 -1.51
CA SER A 86 26.39 0.47 -2.86
C SER A 86 25.45 -0.23 -3.85
#